data_AF-A0A259FDZ1-F1
#
_entry.id   AF-A0A259FDZ1-F1
#
_cell.length_a   1.000
_cell.length_b   1.000
_cell.length_c   1.000
_cell.angle_alpha   90.00
_cell.angle_beta   90.00
_cell.angle_gamma   90.00
#
_symmetry.space_group_name_H-M   'P 1'
#
loop_
_entity.id
_entity.type
_entity.pdbx_description
1 polymer ?
#
loop_
_entity_poly.entity_id
_entity_poly.type
_entity_poly.pdbx_seq_one_letter_code
_entity_poly.pdbx_strand_id
1 'polypeptide(L)'
;MSANPAKLAEQIGNEGVAWSALLDTLSREENALVTGQADALPPLAAVKLDQLNAVSALARSRLDALRHAGCTPDAPGMASWLAQHGTPTVRANWQSLCKLEDEARACNLRIGKLIDMRLSATRQSLNVLMQAAVGRNGLYDPSGQSVSSRISQPLTAA
;
A
#
# COMPACT_ATOMS: atom_id res chain seq x y z
N MET A 1 -0.77 -5.25 -41.74
CA MET A 1 -1.48 -6.13 -40.78
C MET A 1 -2.19 -5.21 -39.80
N SER A 2 -3.45 -4.85 -40.08
CA SER A 2 -4.21 -3.91 -39.24
C SER A 2 -4.32 -4.44 -37.80
N ALA A 3 -4.07 -3.58 -36.82
CA ALA A 3 -4.44 -3.84 -35.44
C ALA A 3 -5.93 -4.20 -35.39
N ASN A 4 -6.25 -5.38 -34.87
CA ASN A 4 -7.64 -5.80 -34.71
C ASN A 4 -8.26 -4.99 -33.57
N PRO A 5 -9.22 -4.08 -33.83
CA PRO A 5 -9.78 -3.22 -32.80
C PRO A 5 -10.51 -4.01 -31.70
N ALA A 6 -11.03 -5.21 -32.03
CA ALA A 6 -11.66 -6.09 -31.06
C ALA A 6 -10.66 -6.61 -30.01
N LYS A 7 -9.39 -6.84 -30.41
CA LYS A 7 -8.35 -7.33 -29.51
C LYS A 7 -7.97 -6.30 -28.45
N LEU A 8 -7.84 -5.03 -28.84
CA LEU A 8 -7.51 -3.97 -27.87
C LEU A 8 -8.70 -3.68 -26.94
N ALA A 9 -9.93 -3.75 -27.46
CA ALA A 9 -11.15 -3.66 -26.65
C ALA A 9 -11.24 -4.76 -25.56
N GLU A 10 -10.96 -6.02 -25.93
CA GLU A 10 -10.89 -7.14 -25.00
C GLU A 10 -9.79 -6.93 -23.96
N GLN A 11 -8.63 -6.44 -24.40
CA GLN A 11 -7.50 -6.20 -23.51
C GLN A 11 -7.80 -5.15 -22.43
N ILE A 12 -8.51 -4.07 -22.78
CA ILE A 12 -8.96 -3.05 -21.79
C ILE A 12 -9.89 -3.68 -20.75
N GLY A 13 -10.76 -4.62 -21.16
CA GLY A 13 -11.61 -5.36 -20.24
C GLY A 13 -10.79 -6.22 -19.26
N ASN A 14 -9.82 -6.97 -19.78
CA ASN A 14 -8.93 -7.81 -18.97
C ASN A 14 -8.07 -6.98 -18.00
N GLU A 15 -7.60 -5.82 -18.45
CA GLU A 15 -6.92 -4.83 -17.60
C GLU A 15 -7.81 -4.36 -16.45
N GLY A 16 -9.07 -4.02 -16.74
CA GLY A 16 -10.03 -3.61 -15.70
C GLY A 16 -10.22 -4.67 -14.61
N VAL A 17 -10.33 -5.94 -15.00
CA VAL A 17 -10.43 -7.07 -14.04
C VAL A 17 -9.16 -7.18 -13.19
N ALA A 18 -7.98 -7.09 -13.81
CA ALA A 18 -6.70 -7.17 -13.10
C ALA A 18 -6.52 -6.01 -12.10
N TRP A 19 -6.87 -4.78 -12.50
CA TRP A 19 -6.82 -3.61 -11.62
C TRP A 19 -7.82 -3.70 -10.47
N SER A 20 -9.03 -4.21 -10.71
CA SER A 20 -10.01 -4.43 -9.66
C SER A 20 -9.52 -5.46 -8.64
N ALA A 21 -8.90 -6.56 -9.08
CA ALA A 21 -8.30 -7.56 -8.19
C ALA A 21 -7.12 -6.99 -7.37
N LEU A 22 -6.31 -6.11 -7.98
CA LEU A 22 -5.25 -5.41 -7.27
C LEU A 22 -5.83 -4.46 -6.21
N LEU A 23 -6.87 -3.70 -6.54
CA LEU A 23 -7.52 -2.77 -5.61
C LEU A 23 -8.16 -3.49 -4.42
N ASP A 24 -8.78 -4.65 -4.63
CA ASP A 24 -9.29 -5.50 -3.54
C ASP A 24 -8.17 -5.95 -2.60
N THR A 25 -7.02 -6.35 -3.17
CA THR A 25 -5.85 -6.76 -2.39
C THR A 25 -5.26 -5.59 -1.59
N LEU A 26 -5.13 -4.40 -2.20
CA LEU A 26 -4.71 -3.19 -1.49
C LEU A 26 -5.70 -2.82 -0.37
N SER A 27 -7.00 -2.95 -0.61
CA SER A 27 -8.03 -2.66 0.41
C SER A 27 -7.94 -3.61 1.60
N ARG A 28 -7.66 -4.90 1.35
CA ARG A 28 -7.39 -5.89 2.41
C ARG A 28 -6.10 -5.58 3.17
N GLU A 29 -5.05 -5.14 2.49
CA GLU A 29 -3.78 -4.72 3.11
C GLU A 29 -3.99 -3.50 4.01
N GLU A 30 -4.72 -2.49 3.54
CA GLU A 30 -5.12 -1.33 4.32
C GLU A 30 -5.92 -1.73 5.57
N ASN A 31 -6.92 -2.61 5.42
CA ASN A 31 -7.71 -3.08 6.56
C ASN A 31 -6.87 -3.88 7.57
N ALA A 32 -5.96 -4.73 7.12
CA ALA A 32 -5.03 -5.46 7.99
C ALA A 32 -4.12 -4.51 8.78
N LEU A 33 -3.68 -3.41 8.16
CA LEU A 33 -2.89 -2.37 8.85
C LEU A 33 -3.72 -1.61 9.88
N VAL A 34 -4.97 -1.26 9.56
CA VAL A 34 -5.89 -0.55 10.48
C VAL A 34 -6.27 -1.42 11.68
N THR A 35 -6.60 -2.69 11.44
CA THR A 35 -7.00 -3.65 12.49
C THR A 35 -5.81 -4.24 13.25
N GLY A 36 -4.60 -4.02 12.74
CA GLY A 36 -3.36 -4.46 13.35
C GLY A 36 -3.00 -5.93 13.15
N GLN A 37 -3.65 -6.61 12.19
CA GLN A 37 -3.43 -8.00 11.83
C GLN A 37 -2.13 -8.18 11.04
N ALA A 38 -0.99 -8.16 11.73
CA ALA A 38 0.33 -8.27 11.10
C ALA A 38 0.52 -9.59 10.33
N ASP A 39 -0.04 -10.69 10.82
CA ASP A 39 0.08 -12.02 10.22
C ASP A 39 -0.64 -12.15 8.86
N ALA A 40 -1.58 -11.25 8.57
CA ALA A 40 -2.27 -11.19 7.29
C ALA A 40 -1.45 -10.49 6.19
N LEU A 41 -0.41 -9.72 6.54
CA LEU A 41 0.35 -8.92 5.58
C LEU A 41 1.27 -9.75 4.66
N PRO A 42 2.03 -10.77 5.14
CA PRO A 42 2.89 -11.57 4.28
C PRO A 42 2.17 -12.26 3.11
N PRO A 43 1.02 -12.96 3.29
CA PRO A 43 0.33 -13.56 2.16
C PRO A 43 -0.25 -12.51 1.19
N LEU A 44 -0.72 -11.36 1.69
CA LEU A 44 -1.20 -10.26 0.84
C LEU A 44 -0.08 -9.66 -0.01
N ALA A 45 1.14 -9.56 0.52
CA ALA A 45 2.29 -9.05 -0.21
C ALA A 45 2.67 -9.93 -1.42
N ALA A 46 2.61 -11.27 -1.25
CA ALA A 46 2.85 -12.20 -2.36
C ALA A 46 1.79 -12.05 -3.47
N VAL A 47 0.51 -12.03 -3.10
CA VAL A 47 -0.61 -11.85 -4.05
C VAL A 47 -0.50 -10.51 -4.78
N LYS A 48 -0.17 -9.43 -4.06
CA LYS A 48 0.03 -8.10 -4.62
C LYS A 48 1.15 -8.08 -5.65
N LEU A 49 2.28 -8.76 -5.40
CA LEU A 49 3.40 -8.82 -6.34
C LEU A 49 3.01 -9.49 -7.66
N ASP A 50 2.29 -10.61 -7.59
CA ASP A 50 1.81 -11.32 -8.78
C ASP A 50 0.81 -10.47 -9.59
N GLN A 51 -0.12 -9.79 -8.90
CA GLN A 51 -1.07 -8.88 -9.53
C GLN A 51 -0.40 -7.67 -10.18
N LEU A 52 0.62 -7.08 -9.54
CA LEU A 52 1.40 -5.98 -10.09
C LEU A 52 2.14 -6.41 -11.38
N ASN A 53 2.68 -7.62 -11.40
CA ASN A 53 3.31 -8.19 -12.60
C ASN A 53 2.29 -8.37 -13.73
N ALA A 54 1.11 -8.91 -13.42
CA ALA A 54 0.02 -9.10 -14.39
C ALA A 54 -0.47 -7.77 -14.98
N VAL A 55 -0.76 -6.79 -14.13
CA VAL A 55 -1.17 -5.44 -14.54
C VAL A 55 -0.09 -4.78 -15.41
N SER A 56 1.18 -4.90 -15.02
CA SER A 56 2.31 -4.34 -15.79
C SER A 56 2.46 -5.00 -17.16
N ALA A 57 2.26 -6.31 -17.26
CA ALA A 57 2.31 -7.04 -18.52
C ALA A 57 1.18 -6.62 -19.46
N LEU A 58 -0.05 -6.50 -18.94
CA LEU A 58 -1.20 -6.04 -19.72
C LEU A 58 -1.02 -4.59 -20.20
N ALA A 59 -0.57 -3.69 -19.33
CA ALA A 59 -0.28 -2.31 -19.70
C ALA A 59 0.78 -2.22 -20.81
N ARG A 60 1.83 -3.04 -20.76
CA ARG A 60 2.83 -3.11 -21.86
C ARG A 60 2.21 -3.61 -23.16
N SER A 61 1.41 -4.69 -23.09
CA SER A 61 0.67 -5.19 -24.25
C SER A 61 -0.21 -4.12 -24.89
N ARG A 62 -0.80 -3.22 -24.07
CA ARG A 62 -1.66 -2.12 -24.54
C ARG A 62 -0.85 -1.12 -25.36
N LEU A 63 0.29 -0.70 -24.80
CA LEU A 63 1.19 0.24 -25.46
C LEU A 63 1.73 -0.34 -26.78
N ASP A 64 2.06 -1.62 -26.80
CA ASP A 64 2.50 -2.29 -28.03
C ASP A 64 1.36 -2.42 -29.04
N ALA A 65 0.14 -2.75 -28.61
CA ALA A 65 -1.02 -2.77 -29.49
C ALA A 65 -1.32 -1.39 -30.10
N LEU A 66 -1.17 -0.31 -29.33
CA LEU A 66 -1.28 1.06 -29.82
C LEU A 66 -0.23 1.37 -30.89
N ARG A 67 1.03 0.98 -30.67
CA ARG A 67 2.10 1.13 -31.68
C ARG A 67 1.77 0.39 -32.98
N HIS A 68 1.28 -0.84 -32.87
CA HIS A 68 0.88 -1.64 -34.04
C HIS A 68 -0.34 -1.05 -34.77
N ALA A 69 -1.18 -0.30 -34.05
CA ALA A 69 -2.29 0.46 -34.62
C ALA A 69 -1.86 1.79 -35.25
N GLY A 70 -0.56 2.12 -35.26
CA GLY A 70 -0.05 3.40 -35.75
C GLY A 70 -0.32 4.57 -34.81
N CYS A 71 -0.74 4.31 -33.57
CA CYS A 71 -0.95 5.32 -32.53
C CYS A 71 0.30 5.45 -31.64
N THR A 72 0.43 6.58 -30.96
CA THR A 72 1.47 6.76 -29.95
C THR A 72 1.20 5.87 -28.72
N PRO A 73 2.23 5.30 -28.08
CA PRO A 73 2.10 4.44 -26.89
C PRO A 73 1.87 5.29 -25.62
N ASP A 74 0.85 6.12 -25.61
CA ASP A 74 0.55 7.05 -24.53
C ASP A 74 -0.95 7.37 -24.44
N ALA A 75 -1.34 8.20 -23.47
CA ALA A 75 -2.73 8.61 -23.29
C ALA A 75 -3.31 9.34 -24.54
N PRO A 76 -2.59 10.26 -25.21
CA PRO A 76 -3.02 10.83 -26.49
C PRO A 76 -3.28 9.79 -27.59
N GLY A 77 -2.44 8.77 -27.71
CA GLY A 77 -2.61 7.70 -28.70
C GLY A 77 -3.80 6.81 -28.38
N MET A 78 -4.05 6.55 -27.09
CA MET A 78 -5.25 5.85 -26.66
C MET A 78 -6.54 6.64 -26.96
N ALA A 79 -6.53 7.96 -26.72
CA ALA A 79 -7.66 8.82 -27.08
C ALA A 79 -7.92 8.84 -28.60
N SER A 80 -6.85 8.88 -29.40
CA SER A 80 -6.92 8.82 -30.86
C SER A 80 -7.49 7.49 -31.35
N TRP A 81 -7.05 6.38 -30.76
CA TRP A 81 -7.58 5.05 -31.08
C TRP A 81 -9.06 4.92 -30.69
N LEU A 82 -9.46 5.41 -29.51
CA LEU A 82 -10.86 5.42 -29.07
C LEU A 82 -11.76 6.31 -29.93
N ALA A 83 -11.23 7.40 -30.51
CA ALA A 83 -11.99 8.24 -31.43
C ALA A 83 -12.30 7.52 -32.75
N GLN A 84 -11.39 6.66 -33.22
CA GLN A 84 -11.52 5.94 -34.48
C GLN A 84 -12.27 4.61 -34.35
N HIS A 85 -12.09 3.89 -33.23
CA HIS A 85 -12.55 2.51 -33.07
C HIS A 85 -13.35 2.27 -31.77
N GLY A 86 -13.47 3.28 -30.90
CA GLY A 86 -14.09 3.14 -29.59
C GLY A 86 -15.61 3.10 -29.63
N THR A 87 -16.19 1.92 -29.39
CA THR A 87 -17.62 1.82 -29.06
C THR A 87 -17.91 2.48 -27.71
N PRO A 88 -19.17 2.85 -27.40
CA PRO A 88 -19.53 3.41 -26.09
C PRO A 88 -19.07 2.54 -24.92
N THR A 89 -19.20 1.21 -25.04
CA THR A 89 -18.75 0.25 -24.03
C THR A 89 -17.24 0.29 -23.81
N VAL A 90 -16.45 0.33 -24.89
CA VAL A 90 -14.98 0.37 -24.78
C VAL A 90 -14.50 1.67 -24.15
N ARG A 91 -15.14 2.81 -24.49
CA ARG A 91 -14.87 4.10 -23.85
C ARG A 91 -15.20 4.08 -22.36
N ALA A 92 -16.33 3.47 -21.98
CA ALA A 92 -16.69 3.32 -20.57
C ALA A 92 -15.68 2.45 -19.82
N ASN A 93 -15.26 1.32 -20.40
CA ASN A 93 -14.25 0.44 -19.80
C ASN A 93 -12.91 1.16 -19.62
N TRP A 94 -12.48 1.95 -20.60
CA TRP A 94 -11.27 2.77 -20.48
C TRP A 94 -11.37 3.81 -19.36
N GLN A 95 -12.50 4.51 -19.25
CA GLN A 95 -12.70 5.47 -18.16
C GLN A 95 -12.71 4.78 -16.78
N SER A 96 -13.36 3.62 -16.67
CA SER A 96 -13.35 2.82 -15.43
C SER A 96 -11.93 2.37 -15.09
N LEU A 97 -11.15 1.96 -16.09
CA LEU A 97 -9.74 1.60 -15.90
C LEU A 97 -8.92 2.77 -15.34
N CYS A 98 -9.03 3.97 -15.93
CA CYS A 98 -8.35 5.16 -15.40
C CYS A 98 -8.73 5.46 -13.94
N LYS A 99 -10.01 5.31 -13.58
CA LYS A 99 -10.46 5.48 -12.19
C LYS A 99 -9.86 4.45 -11.25
N LEU A 100 -9.83 3.17 -11.66
CA LEU A 100 -9.20 2.10 -10.87
C LEU A 100 -7.70 2.37 -10.65
N GLU A 101 -6.98 2.86 -11.66
CA GLU A 101 -5.57 3.24 -11.54
C GLU A 101 -5.37 4.35 -10.49
N ASP A 102 -6.23 5.37 -10.51
CA ASP A 102 -6.18 6.48 -9.55
C ASP A 102 -6.54 6.03 -8.12
N GLU A 103 -7.56 5.19 -7.97
CA GLU A 103 -7.97 4.62 -6.69
C GLU A 103 -6.87 3.73 -6.08
N ALA A 104 -6.24 2.88 -6.90
CA ALA A 104 -5.12 2.05 -6.47
C ALA A 104 -3.93 2.89 -6.02
N ARG A 105 -3.61 3.98 -6.72
CA ARG A 105 -2.56 4.93 -6.33
C ARG A 105 -2.88 5.59 -4.99
N ALA A 106 -4.12 6.02 -4.80
CA ALA A 106 -4.58 6.63 -3.55
C ALA A 106 -4.51 5.63 -2.38
N CYS A 107 -4.99 4.40 -2.57
CA CYS A 107 -4.93 3.34 -1.55
C CYS A 107 -3.48 3.01 -1.18
N ASN A 108 -2.58 2.87 -2.17
CA ASN A 108 -1.16 2.62 -1.91
C ASN A 108 -0.50 3.75 -1.10
N LEU A 109 -0.87 5.02 -1.35
CA LEU A 109 -0.40 6.15 -0.55
C LEU A 109 -0.90 6.08 0.90
N ARG A 110 -2.17 5.66 1.13
CA ARG A 110 -2.71 5.47 2.48
C ARG A 110 -1.99 4.35 3.22
N ILE A 111 -1.76 3.21 2.56
CA ILE A 111 -0.98 2.07 3.09
C ILE A 111 0.41 2.54 3.53
N GLY A 112 1.13 3.29 2.69
CA GLY A 112 2.44 3.84 3.05
C GLY A 112 2.41 4.69 4.32
N LYS A 113 1.45 5.60 4.43
CA LYS A 113 1.26 6.42 5.64
C LYS A 113 0.95 5.58 6.88
N LEU A 114 0.12 4.55 6.76
CA LEU A 114 -0.20 3.65 7.86
C LEU A 114 1.04 2.89 8.35
N ILE A 115 1.86 2.39 7.42
CA ILE A 115 3.12 1.71 7.75
C ILE A 115 4.05 2.66 8.52
N ASP A 116 4.23 3.89 8.03
CA ASP A 116 5.08 4.90 8.69
C ASP A 116 4.59 5.21 10.11
N MET A 117 3.27 5.40 10.28
CA MET A 117 2.66 5.64 11.58
C MET A 117 2.91 4.49 12.56
N ARG A 118 2.68 3.24 12.14
CA ARG A 118 2.87 2.06 13.00
C ARG A 118 4.35 1.85 13.37
N LEU A 119 5.26 2.09 12.42
CA LEU A 119 6.70 2.01 12.68
C LEU A 119 7.17 3.08 13.67
N SER A 120 6.67 4.31 13.53
CA SER A 120 6.95 5.41 14.46
C SER A 120 6.46 5.08 15.88
N ALA A 121 5.21 4.62 16.02
CA ALA A 121 4.65 4.21 17.30
C ALA A 121 5.45 3.06 17.94
N THR A 122 5.83 2.05 17.17
CA THR A 122 6.63 0.92 17.65
C THR A 122 7.99 1.37 18.17
N ARG A 123 8.67 2.28 17.45
CA ARG A 123 9.96 2.86 17.88
C ARG A 123 9.81 3.68 19.16
N GLN A 124 8.74 4.46 19.30
CA GLN A 124 8.45 5.21 20.52
C GLN A 124 8.22 4.28 21.71
N SER A 125 7.41 3.23 21.55
CA SER A 125 7.18 2.22 22.60
C SER A 125 8.48 1.51 23.00
N LEU A 126 9.32 1.12 22.03
CA LEU A 126 10.61 0.51 22.31
C LEU A 126 11.53 1.46 23.10
N ASN A 127 11.58 2.75 22.71
CA ASN A 127 12.35 3.75 23.44
C ASN A 127 11.88 3.91 24.88
N VAL A 128 10.57 3.93 25.13
CA VAL A 128 9.99 3.99 26.49
C VAL A 128 10.38 2.75 27.29
N LEU A 129 10.27 1.55 26.70
CA LEU A 129 10.68 0.30 27.35
C LEU A 129 12.19 0.28 27.67
N MET A 130 13.03 0.75 26.74
CA MET A 130 14.47 0.87 26.95
C MET A 130 14.81 1.88 28.05
N GLN A 131 14.18 3.06 28.05
CA GLN A 131 14.36 4.07 29.10
C GLN A 131 13.93 3.54 30.47
N ALA A 132 12.82 2.79 30.54
CA ALA A 132 12.37 2.14 31.78
C ALA A 132 13.34 1.05 32.26
N ALA A 133 13.92 0.27 31.33
CA ALA A 133 14.94 -0.72 31.65
C ALA A 133 16.25 -0.10 32.18
N VAL A 134 16.70 1.00 31.56
CA VAL A 134 17.89 1.74 31.99
C VAL A 134 17.64 2.48 33.32
N GLY A 135 16.46 3.08 33.50
CA GLY A 135 16.07 3.78 34.73
C GLY A 135 15.95 2.87 35.96
N ARG A 136 15.69 1.56 35.75
CA ARG A 136 15.74 0.55 36.84
C ARG A 136 17.16 0.24 37.31
N ASN A 137 18.18 0.51 36.51
CA ASN A 137 19.58 0.31 36.88
C ASN A 137 20.14 1.40 37.81
N GLY A 138 19.31 2.40 38.18
CA GLY A 138 19.66 3.46 39.14
C GLY A 138 19.08 3.26 40.55
N LEU A 139 18.37 2.15 40.81
CA LEU A 139 17.75 1.86 42.12
C LEU A 139 18.57 0.90 43.00
N TYR A 140 19.64 0.33 42.45
CA TYR A 140 20.52 -0.62 43.13
C TYR A 140 21.98 -0.20 42.93
N ASP A 141 22.73 -0.11 44.02
CA ASP A 141 24.18 -0.02 43.96
C ASP A 141 24.79 -1.38 43.53
N PRO A 142 26.09 -1.45 43.16
CA PRO A 142 26.77 -2.71 42.87
C PRO A 142 26.75 -3.73 44.02
N SER A 143 26.30 -3.33 45.22
CA SER A 143 26.13 -4.16 46.41
C SER A 143 24.70 -4.70 46.58
N GLY A 144 23.77 -4.38 45.66
CA GLY A 144 22.39 -4.87 45.66
C GLY A 144 21.48 -4.23 46.72
N GLN A 145 21.83 -3.07 47.28
CA GLN A 145 20.98 -2.39 48.25
C GLN A 145 20.01 -1.42 47.56
N SER A 146 18.72 -1.57 47.87
CA SER A 146 17.71 -0.61 47.47
C SER A 146 17.87 0.66 48.29
N VAL A 147 18.09 1.80 47.62
CA VAL A 147 18.02 3.10 48.30
C VAL A 147 16.54 3.41 48.54
N SER A 148 15.97 2.80 49.58
CA SER A 148 14.72 3.27 50.14
C SER A 148 14.98 4.70 50.62
N SER A 149 14.33 5.67 50.00
CA SER A 149 14.25 7.05 50.46
C SER A 149 13.60 7.09 51.85
N ARG A 150 14.36 6.77 52.88
CA ARG A 150 14.01 6.99 54.28
C ARG A 150 14.17 8.48 54.56
N ILE A 151 13.13 9.25 54.25
CA ILE A 151 12.86 10.50 54.95
C ILE A 151 11.59 10.25 55.76
N SER A 152 11.73 9.47 56.82
CA SER A 152 10.77 9.44 57.91
C SER A 152 11.08 10.61 58.83
N GLN A 153 10.10 11.50 59.01
CA GLN A 153 10.06 12.48 60.08
C GLN A 153 10.35 11.84 61.45
N PRO A 154 10.96 12.56 62.38
CA PRO A 154 10.62 12.43 63.78
C PRO A 154 9.77 13.62 64.24
N LEU A 155 8.53 13.29 64.62
CA LEU A 155 7.78 13.98 65.66
C LEU A 155 8.37 13.60 67.02
N THR A 156 8.92 14.56 67.77
CA THR A 156 9.11 14.54 69.25
C THR A 156 9.54 15.97 69.63
N ALA A 157 8.70 16.79 70.29
CA ALA A 157 8.34 16.78 71.71
C ALA A 157 9.51 17.13 72.65
N ALA A 158 9.55 18.39 73.10
CA ALA A 158 9.90 18.86 74.46
C ALA A 158 9.53 20.35 74.58
#